data_AF-P69930-F1
#
_entry.id   AF-P69930-F1
#
_cell.length_a   1.000
_cell.length_b   1.000
_cell.length_c   1.000
_cell.angle_alpha   90.00
_cell.angle_beta   90.00
_cell.angle_gamma   90.00
#
_symmetry.space_group_name_H-M   'P 1'
#
loop_
_entity.id
_entity.type
_entity.pdbx_description
1 polymer ?
#
loop_
_entity_poly.entity_id
_entity_poly.type
_entity_poly.pdbx_seq_one_letter_code
_entity_poly.pdbx_strand_id
1 'polypeptide(L)' 'MNKVLFLCLVVLCATSAFAAEEEYVERAPVKRALLSCRCEGKTEYGDKWLFHGGCPNNYGYNYKCFMKPGAVCCYPQNGR' A
#
# COMPACT_ATOMS: atom_id res chain seq x y z
N MET A 1 35.95 -36.08 -9.02
CA MET A 1 34.73 -35.25 -9.21
C MET A 1 34.05 -35.17 -7.86
N ASN A 2 34.15 -34.03 -7.20
CA ASN A 2 33.97 -33.94 -5.75
C ASN A 2 32.47 -33.89 -5.40
N LYS A 3 31.95 -34.98 -4.82
CA LYS A 3 30.53 -35.15 -4.45
C LYS A 3 30.05 -34.06 -3.47
N VAL A 4 30.98 -33.53 -2.67
CA VAL A 4 30.75 -32.43 -1.72
C VAL A 4 30.41 -31.11 -2.41
N LEU A 5 31.09 -30.79 -3.52
CA LEU A 5 30.81 -29.56 -4.27
C LEU A 5 29.40 -29.56 -4.87
N PHE A 6 28.95 -30.74 -5.32
CA PHE A 6 27.61 -30.89 -5.87
C PHE A 6 26.53 -30.68 -4.80
N LEU A 7 26.74 -31.21 -3.59
CA LEU A 7 25.83 -31.00 -2.46
C LEU A 7 25.79 -29.52 -2.03
N CYS A 8 26.94 -28.85 -1.96
CA CYS A 8 27.00 -27.42 -1.62
C CYS A 8 26.24 -26.56 -2.63
N LEU A 9 26.36 -26.85 -3.93
CA LEU A 9 25.63 -26.11 -4.97
C LEU A 9 24.11 -26.28 -4.86
N VAL A 10 23.64 -27.50 -4.60
CA VAL A 10 22.20 -27.77 -4.44
C VAL A 10 21.63 -27.05 -3.21
N VAL A 11 22.35 -27.06 -2.08
CA VAL A 11 21.93 -26.34 -0.86
C VAL A 11 21.87 -24.83 -1.10
N LEU A 12 22.89 -24.26 -1.75
CA LEU A 12 22.92 -22.83 -2.09
C LEU A 12 21.74 -22.44 -3.01
N CYS A 13 21.45 -23.26 -4.03
CA CYS A 13 20.30 -23.04 -4.92
C CYS A 13 18.95 -23.14 -4.19
N ALA A 14 18.80 -24.06 -3.24
CA ALA A 14 17.56 -24.16 -2.47
C ALA A 14 17.36 -22.91 -1.60
N THR A 15 18.41 -22.44 -0.91
CA THR A 15 18.30 -21.27 -0.02
C THR A 15 18.00 -19.95 -0.73
N SER A 16 18.53 -19.74 -1.95
CA SER A 16 18.24 -18.52 -2.71
C SER A 16 16.82 -18.50 -3.29
N ALA A 17 16.26 -19.66 -3.62
CA ALA A 17 14.87 -19.76 -4.06
C ALA A 17 13.89 -19.39 -2.93
N PHE A 18 14.16 -19.77 -1.69
CA PHE A 18 13.30 -19.41 -0.56
C PHE A 18 13.43 -17.95 -0.12
N ALA A 19 14.63 -17.36 -0.20
CA ALA A 19 14.82 -15.95 0.13
C ALA A 19 14.09 -15.00 -0.84
N ALA A 20 13.90 -15.39 -2.10
CA ALA A 20 13.20 -14.58 -3.09
C ALA A 20 11.67 -14.48 -2.85
N GLU A 21 11.08 -15.45 -2.14
CA GLU A 21 9.63 -15.51 -1.95
C GLU A 21 9.14 -14.68 -0.75
N GLU A 22 9.99 -14.39 0.24
CA GLU A 22 9.53 -13.69 1.47
C GLU A 22 9.53 -12.15 1.36
N GLU A 23 10.33 -11.55 0.48
CA GLU A 23 10.42 -10.07 0.40
C GLU A 23 9.39 -9.41 -0.55
N TYR A 24 8.63 -10.18 -1.35
CA TYR A 24 7.72 -9.58 -2.34
C TYR A 24 6.28 -9.34 -1.84
N VAL A 25 6.01 -9.43 -0.53
CA VAL A 25 4.87 -8.66 0.03
C VAL A 25 5.27 -7.18 0.08
N GLU A 26 5.70 -6.66 -1.07
CA GLU A 26 5.65 -5.26 -1.43
C GLU A 26 4.18 -4.88 -1.31
N ARG A 27 3.80 -4.45 -0.11
CA ARG A 27 2.54 -3.76 0.12
C ARG A 27 2.62 -2.58 -0.82
N ALA A 28 2.01 -2.72 -2.00
CA ALA A 28 2.02 -1.72 -3.05
C ALA A 28 1.88 -0.36 -2.36
N PRO A 29 2.81 0.58 -2.57
CA PRO A 29 2.81 1.83 -1.83
C PRO A 29 1.41 2.42 -1.95
N VAL A 30 0.71 2.51 -0.83
CA VAL A 30 -0.67 3.02 -0.80
C VAL A 30 -0.58 4.43 -1.34
N LYS A 31 -0.93 4.62 -2.61
CA LYS A 31 -0.82 5.88 -3.35
C LYS A 31 -1.72 6.90 -2.64
N ARG A 32 -1.17 7.65 -1.68
CA ARG A 32 -1.93 8.71 -1.01
C ARG A 32 -2.12 9.87 -1.97
N ALA A 33 -3.18 10.64 -1.74
CA ALA A 33 -3.35 11.88 -2.49
C ALA A 33 -2.21 12.86 -2.14
N LEU A 34 -1.84 13.72 -3.09
CA LEU A 34 -0.82 14.76 -2.87
C LEU A 34 -1.27 15.81 -1.83
N LEU A 35 -2.59 15.96 -1.65
CA LEU A 35 -3.20 17.00 -0.84
C LEU A 35 -3.91 16.40 0.36
N SER A 36 -3.78 17.04 1.52
CA SER A 36 -4.59 16.73 2.68
C SER A 36 -5.89 17.54 2.70
N CYS A 37 -6.87 17.05 3.44
CA CYS A 37 -8.14 17.72 3.67
C CYS A 37 -8.67 17.39 5.07
N ARG A 38 -9.61 18.20 5.54
CA ARG A 38 -10.33 17.93 6.79
C ARG A 38 -11.81 18.17 6.61
N CYS A 39 -12.62 17.18 6.93
CA CYS A 39 -14.07 17.31 6.97
C CYS A 39 -14.51 17.97 8.28
N GLU A 40 -15.69 18.56 8.27
CA GLU A 40 -16.32 19.04 9.50
C GLU A 40 -16.51 17.89 10.50
N GLY A 41 -16.22 18.15 11.77
CA GLY A 41 -16.28 17.14 12.84
C GLY A 41 -15.11 16.14 12.88
N LYS A 42 -14.20 16.16 11.90
CA LYS A 42 -12.96 15.36 11.94
C LYS A 42 -11.80 16.20 12.49
N THR A 43 -11.03 15.62 13.42
CA THR A 43 -9.78 16.21 13.93
C THR A 43 -8.58 15.81 13.09
N GLU A 44 -8.63 14.58 12.57
CA GLU A 44 -7.66 13.94 11.69
C GLU A 44 -7.71 14.46 10.24
N TYR A 45 -6.58 14.34 9.53
CA TYR A 45 -6.48 14.71 8.12
C TYR A 45 -6.76 13.50 7.22
N GLY A 46 -7.56 13.74 6.19
CA GLY A 46 -7.79 12.80 5.10
C GLY A 46 -6.99 13.16 3.86
N ASP A 47 -7.07 12.29 2.86
CA ASP A 47 -6.48 12.45 1.53
C ASP A 47 -7.50 13.09 0.58
N LYS A 48 -7.12 14.21 -0.02
CA LYS A 48 -7.96 14.98 -0.95
C LYS A 48 -7.77 14.50 -2.37
N TRP A 49 -8.79 13.84 -2.90
CA TRP A 49 -8.82 13.40 -4.29
C TRP A 49 -9.56 14.42 -5.15
N LEU A 50 -8.91 14.86 -6.22
CA LEU A 50 -9.48 15.77 -7.23
C LEU A 50 -9.87 14.97 -8.48
N PHE A 51 -10.91 15.42 -9.18
CA PHE A 51 -11.49 14.74 -10.35
C PHE A 51 -12.07 13.36 -10.05
N HIS A 52 -12.41 13.11 -8.78
CA HIS A 52 -13.04 11.87 -8.35
C HIS A 52 -14.39 12.16 -7.70
N GLY A 53 -15.40 11.35 -8.05
CA GLY A 53 -16.71 11.34 -7.39
C GLY A 53 -16.75 10.50 -6.11
N GLY A 54 -15.61 9.94 -5.69
CA GLY A 54 -15.51 9.06 -4.54
C GLY A 54 -14.07 8.65 -4.27
N CYS A 55 -13.84 7.98 -3.15
CA CYS A 55 -12.53 7.47 -2.81
C CYS A 55 -12.14 6.32 -3.74
N PRO A 56 -10.89 6.28 -4.21
CA PRO A 56 -10.45 5.19 -5.05
C PRO A 56 -10.51 3.87 -4.28
N ASN A 57 -10.95 2.81 -4.97
CA ASN A 57 -11.02 1.46 -4.42
C ASN A 57 -9.62 0.89 -4.21
N ASN A 58 -9.46 -0.02 -3.25
CA ASN A 58 -8.21 -0.68 -2.87
C ASN A 58 -7.18 0.20 -2.13
N TYR A 59 -7.60 1.35 -1.61
CA TYR A 59 -6.75 2.22 -0.78
C TYR A 59 -7.04 2.13 0.72
N GLY A 60 -8.01 1.30 1.13
CA GLY A 60 -8.37 1.13 2.54
C GLY A 60 -9.12 2.33 3.15
N TYR A 61 -9.71 3.18 2.31
CA TYR A 61 -10.58 4.26 2.77
C TYR A 61 -11.91 3.70 3.31
N ASN A 62 -12.27 4.08 4.53
CA ASN A 62 -13.52 3.65 5.18
C ASN A 62 -14.52 4.80 5.37
N TYR A 63 -14.07 6.05 5.22
CA TYR A 63 -14.91 7.23 5.36
C TYR A 63 -14.57 8.26 4.29
N LYS A 64 -15.60 8.98 3.84
CA LYS A 64 -15.45 10.05 2.86
C LYS A 64 -16.39 11.21 3.17
N CYS A 65 -15.95 12.43 2.88
CA CYS A 65 -16.85 13.56 2.76
C CYS A 65 -16.65 14.28 1.43
N PHE A 66 -17.73 14.83 0.89
CA PHE A 66 -17.70 15.62 -0.32
C PHE A 66 -17.31 17.06 0.01
N MET A 67 -16.36 17.61 -0.73
CA MET A 67 -15.92 18.99 -0.51
C MET A 67 -16.58 19.96 -1.51
N LYS A 68 -16.44 19.66 -2.80
CA LYS A 68 -17.02 20.41 -3.91
C LYS A 68 -17.21 19.45 -5.09
N PRO A 69 -17.98 19.82 -6.13
CA PRO A 69 -18.10 18.98 -7.32
C PRO A 69 -16.72 18.54 -7.84
N GLY A 70 -16.53 17.23 -7.99
CA GLY A 70 -15.26 16.63 -8.41
C GLY A 70 -14.15 16.59 -7.36
N ALA A 71 -14.42 16.87 -6.08
CA ALA A 71 -13.45 16.72 -5.01
C ALA A 71 -14.03 16.00 -3.79
N VAL A 72 -13.29 15.02 -3.30
CA VAL A 72 -13.66 14.19 -2.14
C VAL A 72 -12.48 14.09 -1.17
N CYS A 73 -12.80 14.10 0.12
CA CYS A 73 -11.84 13.86 1.18
C CYS A 73 -12.01 12.43 1.70
N CYS A 74 -10.93 11.66 1.75
CA CYS A 74 -10.95 10.22 2.02
C CYS A 74 -10.10 9.86 3.23
N TYR A 75 -10.65 9.08 4.15
CA TYR A 75 -10.01 8.72 5.41
C TYR A 75 -9.74 7.23 5.45
N PRO A 76 -8.48 6.80 5.69
CA PRO A 76 -8.17 5.39 5.89
C PRO A 76 -8.69 4.92 7.25
N GLN A 77 -8.95 3.62 7.37
CA GLN A 77 -9.45 3.03 8.62
C GLN A 77 -8.53 3.25 9.83
N ASN A 78 -7.22 3.29 9.58
CA ASN A 78 -6.21 3.66 10.56
C ASN A 78 -5.72 5.07 10.23
N GLY A 79 -6.52 6.09 10.55
CA GLY A 79 -6.07 7.48 10.54
C GLY A 79 -4.80 7.61 11.39
N ARG A 80 -3.74 8.18 10.81
CA ARG A 80 -2.54 8.61 11.53
C ARG A 80 -2.64 10.11 11.78
#